data_AF-A0A1V1I0U0-F1
#
_entry.id   AF-A0A1V1I0U0-F1
#
_cell.length_a   1.000
_cell.length_b   1.000
_cell.length_c   1.000
_cell.angle_alpha   90.00
_cell.angle_beta   90.00
_cell.angle_gamma   90.00
#
_symmetry.space_group_name_H-M   'P 1'
#
loop_
_entity.id
_entity.type
_entity.pdbx_description
1 polymer ?
#
loop_
_entity_poly.entity_id
_entity_poly.type
_entity_poly.pdbx_seq_one_letter_code
_entity_poly.pdbx_strand_id
1 'polypeptide(L)'
;MFNDNELLTYLNYKIIESKKSPYSYAICDSYVETKFAKKFEERDEVKVYVKLPSWFKIETPIGSYNPDWAVVINEIDEERLYFVVETKGKSDISLLREEEQSKIKCAKKHFEALGEKVEFMAPESNPDEFMEKARDVFA
;
A
#
# COMPACT_ATOMS: atom_id res chain seq x y z
N MET A 1 6.78 18.93 -28.99
CA MET A 1 5.36 19.27 -28.81
C MET A 1 4.71 18.01 -28.26
N PHE A 2 4.21 18.03 -27.02
CA PHE A 2 3.53 16.85 -26.46
C PHE A 2 2.24 16.61 -27.26
N ASN A 3 1.99 15.37 -27.68
CA ASN A 3 0.78 15.00 -28.40
C ASN A 3 -0.38 14.80 -27.41
N ASP A 4 -1.58 15.27 -27.74
CA ASP A 4 -2.76 15.19 -26.86
C ASP A 4 -3.05 13.73 -26.44
N ASN A 5 -2.80 12.77 -27.34
CA ASN A 5 -2.96 11.34 -27.05
C ASN A 5 -1.97 10.80 -26.01
N GLU A 6 -0.73 11.32 -25.98
CA GLU A 6 0.27 10.92 -24.97
C GLU A 6 -0.10 11.47 -23.60
N LEU A 7 -0.58 12.72 -23.54
CA LEU A 7 -1.05 13.35 -22.31
C LEU A 7 -2.28 12.62 -21.75
N LEU A 8 -3.26 12.29 -22.60
CA LEU A 8 -4.44 11.53 -22.20
C LEU A 8 -4.07 10.12 -21.71
N THR A 9 -3.13 9.45 -22.39
CA THR A 9 -2.65 8.13 -21.96
C THR A 9 -1.96 8.20 -20.61
N TYR A 10 -1.11 9.21 -20.40
CA TYR A 10 -0.42 9.44 -19.14
C TYR A 10 -1.41 9.71 -17.99
N LEU A 11 -2.39 10.58 -18.20
CA LEU A 11 -3.42 10.89 -17.19
C LEU A 11 -4.30 9.67 -16.88
N ASN A 12 -4.77 8.95 -17.90
CA ASN A 12 -5.61 7.76 -17.73
C ASN A 12 -4.88 6.62 -17.03
N TYR A 13 -3.56 6.53 -17.17
CA TYR A 13 -2.76 5.51 -16.52
C TYR A 13 -2.52 5.81 -15.03
N LYS A 14 -2.37 7.09 -14.71
CA LYS A 14 -2.07 7.57 -13.35
C LYS A 14 -3.30 7.76 -12.47
N ILE A 15 -4.48 7.93 -13.05
CA ILE A 15 -5.68 8.25 -12.28
C ILE A 15 -6.61 7.05 -12.30
N ILE A 16 -6.87 6.49 -11.12
CA ILE A 16 -7.81 5.37 -10.94
C ILE A 16 -9.03 5.90 -10.20
N GLU A 17 -10.21 5.78 -10.83
CA GLU A 17 -11.48 6.09 -10.17
C GLU A 17 -11.65 5.17 -8.96
N SER A 18 -12.08 5.74 -7.84
CA SER A 18 -12.25 5.03 -6.59
C SER A 18 -13.63 5.24 -5.99
N LYS A 19 -14.23 4.12 -5.57
CA LYS A 19 -15.51 4.07 -4.84
C LYS A 19 -15.32 3.63 -3.39
N LYS A 20 -14.14 3.09 -3.07
CA LYS A 20 -13.76 2.62 -1.73
C LYS A 20 -12.72 3.53 -1.07
N SER A 21 -12.66 4.81 -1.45
CA SER A 21 -11.75 5.80 -0.87
C SER A 21 -12.52 7.04 -0.42
N PRO A 22 -12.02 7.80 0.57
CA PRO A 22 -12.52 9.13 0.86
C PRO A 22 -12.44 10.11 -0.33
N TYR A 23 -11.64 9.78 -1.34
CA TYR A 23 -11.47 10.55 -2.57
C TYR A 23 -12.02 9.79 -3.77
N SER A 24 -12.59 10.51 -4.74
CA SER A 24 -13.12 9.90 -5.98
C SER A 24 -12.06 9.30 -6.88
N TYR A 25 -10.78 9.61 -6.67
CA TYR A 25 -9.67 9.12 -7.48
C TYR A 25 -8.42 8.86 -6.63
N ALA A 26 -7.67 7.82 -7.00
CA ALA A 26 -6.32 7.56 -6.53
C ALA A 26 -5.30 7.97 -7.60
N ILE A 27 -4.32 8.81 -7.23
CA ILE A 27 -3.26 9.28 -8.13
C ILE A 27 -2.04 8.38 -7.97
N CYS A 28 -1.80 7.50 -8.93
CA CYS A 28 -0.71 6.54 -8.95
C CYS A 28 0.46 7.05 -9.81
N ASP A 29 1.68 6.95 -9.28
CA ASP A 29 2.93 7.32 -9.94
C ASP A 29 3.72 6.10 -10.44
N SER A 30 3.27 4.90 -10.13
CA SER A 30 3.90 3.64 -10.54
C SER A 30 2.88 2.64 -11.12
N TYR A 31 3.37 1.70 -11.95
CA TYR A 31 2.53 0.59 -12.45
C TYR A 31 1.99 -0.28 -11.31
N VAL A 32 2.82 -0.49 -10.30
CA VAL A 32 2.50 -1.35 -9.17
C VAL A 32 1.41 -0.70 -8.33
N GLU A 33 1.51 0.61 -8.08
CA GLU A 33 0.45 1.38 -7.44
C GLU A 33 -0.88 1.31 -8.19
N THR A 34 -0.86 1.46 -9.53
CA THR A 34 -2.05 1.30 -10.36
C THR A 34 -2.67 -0.10 -10.20
N LYS A 35 -1.84 -1.16 -10.08
CA LYS A 35 -2.31 -2.51 -9.81
C LYS A 35 -2.92 -2.65 -8.42
N PHE A 36 -2.31 -2.07 -7.38
CA PHE A 36 -2.86 -2.05 -6.03
C PHE A 36 -4.22 -1.36 -5.98
N ALA A 37 -4.32 -0.15 -6.53
CA ALA A 37 -5.58 0.60 -6.57
C ALA A 37 -6.70 -0.20 -7.25
N LYS A 38 -6.43 -0.79 -8.42
CA LYS A 38 -7.40 -1.65 -9.12
C LYS A 38 -7.79 -2.86 -8.28
N LYS A 39 -6.82 -3.54 -7.66
CA LYS A 39 -7.10 -4.70 -6.83
C LYS A 39 -7.98 -4.35 -5.64
N PHE A 40 -7.72 -3.23 -4.98
CA PHE A 40 -8.53 -2.77 -3.86
C PHE A 40 -9.96 -2.41 -4.27
N GLU A 41 -10.15 -1.81 -5.44
CA GLU A 41 -11.49 -1.59 -6.01
C GLU A 41 -12.21 -2.90 -6.34
N GLU A 42 -11.52 -3.89 -6.90
CA GLU A 42 -12.11 -5.18 -7.32
C GLU A 42 -12.50 -6.10 -6.17
N ARG A 43 -11.87 -5.99 -4.99
CA ARG A 43 -12.01 -6.97 -3.90
C ARG A 43 -13.08 -6.57 -2.89
N ASP A 44 -14.10 -7.41 -2.73
CA ASP A 44 -15.24 -7.14 -1.84
C ASP A 44 -14.85 -7.07 -0.36
N GLU A 45 -13.82 -7.81 0.04
CA GLU A 45 -13.30 -7.74 1.41
C GLU A 45 -12.59 -6.41 1.72
N VAL A 46 -12.21 -5.63 0.72
CA VAL A 46 -11.63 -4.30 0.94
C VAL A 46 -12.76 -3.31 1.23
N LYS A 47 -12.81 -2.81 2.47
CA LYS A 47 -13.81 -1.84 2.91
C LYS A 47 -13.47 -0.43 2.48
N VAL A 48 -12.23 -0.02 2.74
CA VAL A 48 -11.73 1.31 2.37
C VAL A 48 -10.23 1.25 2.11
N TYR A 49 -9.74 2.02 1.15
CA TYR A 49 -8.31 2.25 0.97
C TYR A 49 -8.03 3.71 0.65
N VAL A 50 -6.78 4.11 0.84
CA VAL A 50 -6.30 5.44 0.45
C VAL A 50 -4.85 5.36 0.05
N LYS A 51 -4.48 6.04 -1.04
CA LYS A 51 -3.08 6.32 -1.33
C LYS A 51 -2.62 7.42 -0.40
N LEU A 52 -1.62 7.14 0.41
CA LEU A 52 -1.14 8.09 1.39
C LEU A 52 -0.29 9.17 0.71
N PRO A 53 -0.50 10.45 1.07
CA PRO A 53 0.28 11.54 0.53
C PRO A 53 1.70 11.53 1.13
N SER A 54 2.67 12.08 0.41
CA SER A 54 4.09 12.05 0.81
C SER A 54 4.43 12.79 2.12
N TRP A 55 3.52 13.62 2.62
CA TRP A 55 3.65 14.28 3.92
C TRP A 55 3.26 13.36 5.08
N PHE A 56 2.50 12.28 4.83
CA PHE A 56 2.19 11.29 5.85
C PHE A 56 3.45 10.49 6.15
N LYS A 57 3.82 10.45 7.42
CA LYS A 57 5.05 9.82 7.87
C LYS A 57 4.80 9.14 9.19
N ILE A 58 5.33 7.93 9.32
CA ILE A 58 5.33 7.20 10.57
C ILE A 58 6.75 7.28 11.12
N GLU A 59 6.86 7.83 12.32
CA GLU A 59 8.13 7.98 13.00
C GLU A 59 8.61 6.63 13.55
N THR A 60 9.86 6.28 13.25
CA THR A 60 10.53 5.14 13.88
C THR A 60 11.83 5.60 14.53
N PRO A 61 12.34 4.88 15.54
CA PRO A 61 13.63 5.15 16.16
C PRO A 61 14.82 5.41 15.21
N ILE A 62 14.75 4.93 13.96
CA ILE A 62 15.81 5.06 12.95
C ILE A 62 15.40 5.91 11.74
N GLY A 63 14.39 6.77 11.94
CA GLY A 63 13.90 7.74 10.96
C GLY A 63 12.46 7.49 10.52
N SER A 64 11.83 8.52 9.97
CA SER A 64 10.48 8.43 9.43
C SER A 64 10.42 7.51 8.21
N TYR A 65 9.31 6.81 8.02
CA TYR A 65 8.99 6.15 6.76
C TYR A 65 7.60 6.54 6.27
N ASN A 66 7.38 6.45 4.96
CA ASN A 66 6.13 6.79 4.31
C ASN A 66 5.55 5.53 3.64
N PRO A 67 4.48 4.94 4.18
CA PRO A 67 3.73 3.90 3.46
C PRO A 67 2.97 4.49 2.28
N ASP A 68 2.81 3.73 1.20
CA ASP A 68 2.10 4.17 0.01
C ASP A 68 0.59 4.05 0.15
N TRP A 69 0.13 3.05 0.91
CA TRP A 69 -1.29 2.74 1.08
C TRP A 69 -1.66 2.52 2.54
N ALA A 70 -2.86 2.94 2.90
CA ALA A 70 -3.61 2.42 4.03
C ALA A 70 -4.86 1.72 3.49
N VAL A 71 -5.12 0.49 3.92
CA VAL A 71 -6.27 -0.31 3.50
C VAL A 71 -6.92 -1.00 4.69
N VAL A 72 -8.23 -0.88 4.82
CA VAL A 72 -9.04 -1.61 5.79
C VAL A 72 -9.69 -2.78 5.08
N ILE A 73 -9.46 -3.98 5.60
CA ILE A 73 -10.02 -5.23 5.09
C ILE A 73 -11.03 -5.74 6.12
N ASN A 74 -12.22 -6.08 5.64
CA ASN A 74 -13.25 -6.77 6.40
C ASN A 74 -12.90 -8.25 6.50
N GLU A 75 -12.77 -8.71 7.72
CA GLU A 75 -12.72 -10.13 8.06
C GLU A 75 -14.12 -10.63 8.43
N ILE A 76 -14.23 -11.92 8.78
CA ILE A 76 -15.51 -12.55 9.14
C ILE A 76 -16.16 -11.83 10.33
N ASP A 77 -15.37 -11.41 11.33
CA ASP A 77 -15.88 -10.80 12.58
C ASP A 77 -15.13 -9.50 13.01
N GLU A 78 -14.10 -9.06 12.28
CA GLU A 78 -13.39 -7.81 12.60
C GLU A 78 -12.87 -7.02 11.39
N GLU A 79 -12.54 -5.74 11.62
CA GLU A 79 -11.90 -4.87 10.63
C GLU A 79 -10.45 -4.65 11.04
N ARG A 80 -9.53 -4.82 10.09
CA ARG A 80 -8.10 -4.64 10.32
C ARG A 80 -7.50 -3.65 9.33
N LEU A 81 -6.64 -2.77 9.84
CA LEU A 81 -5.97 -1.73 9.06
C LEU A 81 -4.57 -2.20 8.67
N TYR A 82 -4.26 -2.12 7.38
CA TYR A 82 -2.94 -2.43 6.84
C TYR A 82 -2.28 -1.17 6.32
N PHE A 83 -1.05 -0.93 6.73
CA PHE A 83 -0.13 -0.01 6.07
C PHE A 83 0.76 -0.81 5.13
N VAL A 84 0.77 -0.43 3.85
CA VAL A 84 1.52 -1.13 2.79
C VAL A 84 2.58 -0.21 2.23
N VAL A 85 3.82 -0.71 2.16
CA VAL A 85 4.91 -0.04 1.42
C VAL A 85 5.12 -0.78 0.11
N GLU A 86 4.84 -0.08 -0.98
CA GLU A 86 5.05 -0.56 -2.33
C GLU A 86 6.53 -0.46 -2.69
N THR A 87 7.04 -1.49 -3.35
CA THR A 87 8.39 -1.43 -3.92
C THR A 87 8.37 -1.83 -5.39
N LYS A 88 9.12 -1.05 -6.18
CA LYS A 88 9.28 -1.29 -7.61
C LYS A 88 10.10 -2.56 -7.84
N GLY A 89 9.41 -3.70 -7.89
CA GLY A 89 9.97 -5.00 -8.28
C GLY A 89 10.85 -5.69 -7.24
N LYS A 90 10.78 -5.33 -5.96
CA LYS A 90 11.58 -5.96 -4.88
C LYS A 90 10.71 -6.38 -3.70
N SER A 91 9.98 -7.49 -3.83
CA SER A 91 9.30 -8.12 -2.69
C SER A 91 10.26 -8.81 -1.69
N ASP A 92 11.51 -9.04 -2.09
CA ASP A 92 12.54 -9.56 -1.19
C ASP A 92 13.28 -8.42 -0.48
N ILE A 93 13.13 -8.38 0.84
CA ILE A 93 13.82 -7.44 1.74
C ILE A 93 15.34 -7.52 1.60
N SER A 94 15.91 -8.68 1.26
CA SER A 94 17.35 -8.87 1.09
C SER A 94 17.94 -8.03 -0.06
N LEU A 95 17.10 -7.66 -1.03
CA LEU A 95 17.47 -6.84 -2.19
C LEU A 95 17.43 -5.33 -1.90
N LEU A 96 16.96 -4.92 -0.71
CA LEU A 96 16.92 -3.52 -0.28
C LEU A 96 18.24 -3.10 0.37
N ARG A 97 18.48 -1.80 0.42
CA ARG A 97 19.66 -1.26 1.13
C ARG A 97 19.53 -1.53 2.62
N GLU A 98 20.64 -1.71 3.34
CA GLU A 98 20.62 -2.01 4.79
C GLU A 98 19.81 -1.00 5.62
N GLU A 99 19.86 0.28 5.24
CA GLU A 99 19.07 1.33 5.87
C GLU A 99 17.56 1.11 5.68
N GLU A 100 17.12 0.75 4.47
CA GLU A 100 15.72 0.46 4.14
C GLU A 100 15.24 -0.80 4.87
N GLN A 101 16.08 -1.84 4.89
CA GLN A 101 15.79 -3.07 5.65
C GLN A 101 15.62 -2.78 7.14
N SER A 102 16.48 -1.94 7.70
CA SER A 102 16.42 -1.55 9.10
C SER A 102 15.12 -0.81 9.38
N LYS A 103 14.76 0.18 8.55
CA LYS A 103 13.51 0.95 8.65
C LYS A 103 12.28 0.04 8.63
N ILE A 104 12.23 -0.91 7.69
CA ILE A 104 11.14 -1.90 7.62
C ILE A 104 11.07 -2.75 8.89
N LYS A 105 12.20 -3.27 9.38
CA LYS A 105 12.22 -4.07 10.63
C LYS A 105 11.73 -3.27 11.83
N CYS A 106 12.10 -1.99 11.91
CA CYS A 106 11.66 -1.13 13.01
C CYS A 106 10.17 -0.79 12.91
N ALA A 107 9.68 -0.53 11.71
CA ALA A 107 8.26 -0.31 11.45
C ALA A 107 7.44 -1.56 11.83
N LYS A 108 7.85 -2.77 11.42
CA LYS A 108 7.17 -4.01 11.80
C LYS A 108 6.98 -4.12 13.32
N LYS A 109 8.07 -3.95 14.08
CA LYS A 109 8.02 -3.94 15.55
C LYS A 109 7.17 -2.82 16.14
N HIS A 110 7.15 -1.65 15.50
CA HIS A 110 6.31 -0.54 15.95
C HIS A 110 4.83 -0.89 15.84
N PHE A 111 4.40 -1.46 14.71
CA PHE A 111 3.01 -1.86 14.50
C PHE A 111 2.60 -3.07 15.34
N GLU A 112 3.49 -4.06 15.50
CA GLU A 112 3.30 -5.16 16.46
C GLU A 112 2.99 -4.66 17.88
N ALA A 113 3.60 -3.54 18.29
CA ALA A 113 3.37 -2.94 19.61
C ALA A 113 2.05 -2.13 19.71
N LEU A 114 1.44 -1.73 18.58
CA LEU A 114 0.16 -1.02 18.56
C LEU A 114 -1.04 -1.97 18.75
N GLY A 115 -0.82 -3.28 18.69
CA GLY A 115 -1.82 -4.32 18.89
C GLY A 115 -2.27 -4.99 17.60
N GLU A 116 -3.18 -5.96 17.72
CA GLU A 116 -3.49 -6.91 16.64
C GLU A 116 -4.30 -6.31 15.49
N LYS A 117 -4.90 -5.13 15.65
CA LYS A 117 -5.79 -4.54 14.62
C LYS A 117 -5.09 -3.72 13.55
N VAL A 118 -3.77 -3.53 13.68
CA VAL A 118 -3.00 -2.73 12.73
C VAL A 118 -1.77 -3.50 12.29
N GLU A 119 -1.66 -3.74 10.99
CA GLU A 119 -0.60 -4.52 10.38
C GLU A 119 0.25 -3.66 9.45
N PHE A 120 1.53 -4.03 9.36
CA PHE A 120 2.47 -3.38 8.47
C PHE A 120 3.10 -4.37 7.50
N MET A 121 2.79 -4.21 6.20
CA MET A 121 3.27 -5.09 5.14
C MET A 121 4.27 -4.37 4.24
N ALA A 122 5.52 -4.85 4.32
CA ALA A 122 6.62 -4.35 3.52
C ALA A 122 7.77 -5.36 3.43
N PRO A 123 8.51 -5.37 2.30
CA PRO A 123 8.17 -4.70 1.04
C PRO A 123 7.12 -5.50 0.25
N GLU A 124 6.18 -4.81 -0.42
CA GLU A 124 5.18 -5.47 -1.26
C GLU A 124 5.23 -4.95 -2.69
N SER A 125 5.16 -5.85 -3.68
CA SER A 125 5.19 -5.47 -5.10
C SER A 125 4.09 -6.15 -5.93
N ASN A 126 3.31 -7.03 -5.30
CA ASN A 126 2.25 -7.78 -5.95
C ASN A 126 0.98 -7.70 -5.09
N PRO A 127 -0.10 -7.09 -5.60
CA PRO A 127 -1.33 -6.95 -4.82
C PRO A 127 -2.07 -8.26 -4.61
N ASP A 128 -1.90 -9.27 -5.47
CA ASP A 128 -2.51 -10.59 -5.28
C ASP A 128 -1.86 -11.30 -4.07
N GLU A 129 -0.53 -11.35 -4.05
CA GLU A 129 0.23 -11.91 -2.91
C GLU A 129 -0.04 -11.12 -1.62
N PHE A 130 -0.16 -9.79 -1.69
CA PHE A 130 -0.56 -8.99 -0.54
C PHE A 130 -1.93 -9.44 0.01
N MET A 131 -2.94 -9.60 -0.85
CA MET A 131 -4.28 -10.01 -0.42
C MET A 131 -4.30 -11.45 0.14
N GLU A 132 -3.46 -12.35 -0.40
CA GLU A 132 -3.28 -13.70 0.15
C GLU A 132 -2.62 -13.68 1.52
N LYS A 133 -1.50 -12.97 1.68
CA LYS A 133 -0.83 -12.80 2.98
C LYS A 133 -1.75 -12.14 4.00
N ALA A 134 -2.48 -11.10 3.60
CA ALA A 134 -3.42 -10.43 4.48
C ALA A 134 -4.47 -11.42 5.00
N ARG A 135 -4.96 -12.32 4.13
CA ARG A 135 -5.86 -13.40 4.52
C ARG A 135 -5.20 -14.47 5.41
N ASP A 136 -3.95 -14.83 5.14
CA ASP A 136 -3.24 -15.90 5.87
C ASP A 136 -2.76 -15.47 7.27
N VAL A 137 -2.65 -14.17 7.54
CA VAL A 137 -2.49 -13.65 8.92
C VAL A 137 -3.61 -14.15 9.86
N PHE A 138 -4.70 -14.67 9.28
CA PHE A 138 -5.89 -15.15 9.98
C PHE A 138 -6.07 -16.67 10.01
N ALA A 139 -5.18 -17.45 9.38
CA ALA A 139 -5.27 -18.92 9.32
C ALA A 139 -4.50 -19.58 10.48
#